data_AF-A0A1N6PPE4-F1
#
_entry.id   AF-A0A1N6PPE4-F1
#
_cell.length_a   1.000
_cell.length_b   1.000
_cell.length_c   1.000
_cell.angle_alpha   90.00
_cell.angle_beta   90.00
_cell.angle_gamma   90.00
#
_symmetry.space_group_name_H-M   'P 1'
#
loop_
_entity.id
_entity.type
_entity.pdbx_description
1 polymer ?
#
loop_
_entity_poly.entity_id
_entity_poly.type
_entity_poly.pdbx_seq_one_letter_code
_entity_poly.pdbx_strand_id
1 'polypeptide(L)'
;MEKYHPVRYPLLQTCIESASSRVNWQMRELAMLHGPDSPRFKAGATALVHQEIPKDMNFKRSQRFKNAIDNVHLSWREQGSVLFDINSLNGADAFNWDDAHLMDFNIPEQHFYLHFGEESDFKLKHKPSIFLDGVYFTTVPREGRDGFSLAFVTNETGWEEWPDRTYGEEMAAAGRMAAAWVAFEEPISKTLRERGVVGDPTLISDPTMLRVVDEMDTMIGRLCAAEHEMTFRNAGTRH
;
A
#
# COMPACT_ATOMS: atom_id res chain seq x y z
N MET A 1 -6.64 -18.95 4.69
CA MET A 1 -5.62 -18.25 5.50
C MET A 1 -5.13 -17.10 4.63
N GLU A 2 -5.81 -15.97 4.72
CA GLU A 2 -5.54 -14.78 3.89
C GLU A 2 -5.15 -13.64 4.83
N LYS A 3 -3.89 -13.63 5.28
CA LYS A 3 -3.47 -12.81 6.43
C LYS A 3 -2.92 -11.41 6.06
N TYR A 4 -2.75 -11.10 4.78
CA TYR A 4 -1.98 -9.92 4.35
C TYR A 4 -2.60 -9.17 3.17
N HIS A 5 -2.18 -7.91 3.00
CA HIS A 5 -2.84 -6.90 2.16
C HIS A 5 -3.11 -7.34 0.71
N PRO A 6 -2.11 -7.80 -0.08
CA PRO A 6 -2.35 -8.16 -1.48
C PRO A 6 -3.50 -9.14 -1.74
N VAL A 7 -3.70 -10.11 -0.83
CA VAL A 7 -4.79 -11.09 -0.94
C VAL A 7 -6.12 -10.48 -0.53
N ARG A 8 -6.10 -9.61 0.48
CA ARG A 8 -7.32 -8.99 0.98
C ARG A 8 -7.84 -7.93 0.00
N TYR A 9 -6.98 -7.19 -0.72
CA TYR A 9 -7.34 -6.04 -1.59
C TYR A 9 -8.66 -6.16 -2.38
N PRO A 10 -9.00 -7.29 -3.02
CA PRO A 10 -10.29 -7.47 -3.70
C PRO A 10 -11.54 -7.31 -2.81
N LEU A 11 -11.50 -7.68 -1.52
CA LEU A 11 -12.66 -7.49 -0.64
C LEU A 11 -12.88 -6.00 -0.36
N LEU A 12 -11.82 -5.19 -0.30
CA LEU A 12 -11.90 -3.75 -0.08
C LEU A 12 -12.49 -3.07 -1.31
N GLN A 13 -12.07 -3.49 -2.50
CA GLN A 13 -12.72 -3.07 -3.74
C GLN A 13 -14.21 -3.40 -3.70
N THR A 14 -14.58 -4.61 -3.25
CA THR A 14 -15.99 -5.02 -3.09
C THR A 14 -16.74 -4.13 -2.09
N CYS A 15 -16.15 -3.78 -0.94
CA CYS A 15 -16.74 -2.87 0.05
C CYS A 15 -16.96 -1.47 -0.53
N ILE A 16 -15.96 -0.92 -1.24
CA ILE A 16 -16.04 0.39 -1.91
C ILE A 16 -17.14 0.39 -2.98
N GLU A 17 -17.20 -0.65 -3.80
CA GLU A 17 -18.21 -0.79 -4.86
C GLU A 17 -19.61 -0.92 -4.27
N SER A 18 -19.76 -1.66 -3.18
CA SER A 18 -21.03 -1.80 -2.46
C SER A 18 -21.49 -0.47 -1.86
N ALA A 19 -20.59 0.24 -1.17
CA ALA A 19 -20.88 1.56 -0.62
C ALA A 19 -21.23 2.57 -1.73
N SER A 20 -20.45 2.60 -2.82
CA SER A 20 -20.72 3.46 -3.97
C SER A 20 -22.08 3.16 -4.61
N SER A 21 -22.42 1.87 -4.77
CA SER A 21 -23.70 1.44 -5.32
C SER A 21 -24.89 1.88 -4.46
N ARG A 22 -24.75 1.81 -3.14
CA ARG A 22 -25.76 2.32 -2.18
C ARG A 22 -25.99 3.82 -2.35
N VAL A 23 -24.93 4.64 -2.38
CA VAL A 23 -25.04 6.10 -2.58
C VAL A 23 -25.69 6.42 -3.92
N ASN A 24 -25.26 5.74 -4.99
CA ASN A 24 -25.81 5.92 -6.32
C ASN A 24 -27.31 5.58 -6.40
N TRP A 25 -27.73 4.51 -5.70
CA TRP A 25 -29.13 4.11 -5.63
C TRP A 25 -29.98 5.17 -4.92
N GLN A 26 -29.55 5.64 -3.73
CA GLN A 26 -30.24 6.69 -2.99
C GLN A 26 -30.32 8.01 -3.79
N MET A 27 -29.25 8.36 -4.52
CA MET A 27 -29.24 9.52 -5.40
C MET A 27 -30.29 9.41 -6.52
N ARG A 28 -30.46 8.21 -7.09
CA ARG A 28 -31.49 7.95 -8.12
C ARG A 28 -32.90 8.06 -7.55
N GLU A 29 -33.14 7.54 -6.35
CA GLU A 29 -34.45 7.68 -5.69
C GLU A 29 -34.81 9.14 -5.44
N LEU A 30 -33.86 9.94 -4.93
CA LEU A 30 -34.04 11.37 -4.75
C LEU A 30 -34.38 12.07 -6.06
N ALA A 31 -33.70 11.71 -7.16
CA ALA A 31 -33.96 12.27 -8.48
C ALA A 31 -35.35 11.89 -9.00
N MET A 32 -35.82 10.66 -8.77
CA MET A 32 -37.17 10.21 -9.15
C MET A 32 -38.26 10.92 -8.33
N LEU A 33 -38.04 11.13 -7.03
CA LEU A 33 -39.02 11.73 -6.12
C LEU A 33 -39.20 13.23 -6.31
N HIS A 34 -38.14 13.94 -6.70
CA HIS A 34 -38.13 15.41 -6.72
C HIS A 34 -37.83 16.02 -8.10
N GLY A 35 -37.35 15.22 -9.05
CA GLY A 35 -36.77 15.71 -10.30
C GLY A 35 -35.34 16.23 -10.08
N PRO A 36 -34.37 15.88 -10.96
CA PRO A 36 -32.94 16.14 -10.76
C PRO A 36 -32.57 17.62 -10.75
N ASP A 37 -33.38 18.49 -11.35
CA ASP A 37 -33.11 19.93 -11.38
C ASP A 37 -33.74 20.70 -10.21
N SER A 38 -34.56 20.02 -9.39
CA SER A 38 -35.31 20.69 -8.33
C SER A 38 -34.43 21.15 -7.16
N PRO A 39 -34.79 22.26 -6.49
CA PRO A 39 -34.12 22.66 -5.25
C PRO A 39 -34.17 21.58 -4.16
N ARG A 40 -35.24 20.79 -4.10
CA ARG A 40 -35.39 19.69 -3.14
C ARG A 40 -34.41 18.55 -3.39
N PHE A 41 -34.21 18.17 -4.66
CA PHE A 41 -33.18 17.21 -5.03
C PHE A 41 -31.79 17.72 -4.63
N LYS A 42 -31.44 18.97 -4.97
CA LYS A 42 -30.12 19.54 -4.63
C LYS A 42 -29.86 19.53 -3.12
N ALA A 43 -30.86 19.88 -2.31
CA ALA A 43 -30.76 19.83 -0.86
C ALA A 43 -30.59 18.38 -0.35
N GLY A 44 -31.39 17.44 -0.84
CA GLY A 44 -31.31 16.02 -0.49
C GLY A 44 -29.98 15.38 -0.90
N ALA A 45 -29.51 15.64 -2.12
CA ALA A 45 -28.23 15.18 -2.64
C ALA A 45 -27.06 15.71 -1.80
N THR A 46 -27.11 16.99 -1.40
CA THR A 46 -26.09 17.59 -0.52
C THR A 46 -26.11 16.92 0.85
N ALA A 47 -27.28 16.67 1.43
CA ALA A 47 -27.41 15.98 2.71
C ALA A 47 -26.87 14.54 2.64
N LEU A 48 -27.18 13.81 1.57
CA LEU A 48 -26.66 12.46 1.32
C LEU A 48 -25.13 12.45 1.21
N VAL A 49 -24.55 13.39 0.45
CA VAL A 49 -23.09 13.52 0.35
C VAL A 49 -22.46 13.78 1.72
N HIS A 50 -23.07 14.64 2.55
CA HIS A 50 -22.57 14.89 3.91
C HIS A 50 -22.73 13.71 4.86
N GLN A 51 -23.66 12.80 4.60
CA GLN A 51 -23.82 11.56 5.37
C GLN A 51 -22.77 10.52 4.96
N GLU A 52 -22.48 10.43 3.67
CA GLU A 52 -21.60 9.39 3.11
C GLU A 52 -20.13 9.79 3.03
N ILE A 53 -19.83 11.08 3.15
CA ILE A 53 -18.45 11.60 3.13
C ILE A 53 -18.27 12.48 4.37
N PRO A 54 -17.44 12.06 5.35
CA PRO A 54 -17.15 12.87 6.54
C PRO A 54 -16.69 14.28 6.17
N LYS A 55 -17.19 15.29 6.89
CA LYS A 55 -16.99 16.71 6.53
C LYS A 55 -15.54 17.17 6.57
N ASP A 56 -14.73 16.55 7.42
CA ASP A 56 -13.30 16.79 7.60
C ASP A 56 -12.43 16.00 6.61
N MET A 57 -13.04 15.11 5.83
CA MET A 57 -12.33 14.29 4.86
C MET A 57 -12.00 15.07 3.58
N ASN A 58 -10.73 15.01 3.17
CA ASN A 58 -10.33 15.44 1.83
C ASN A 58 -10.59 14.32 0.80
N PHE A 59 -11.85 14.22 0.34
CA PHE A 59 -12.28 13.14 -0.54
C PHE A 59 -11.46 13.04 -1.85
N LYS A 60 -11.13 14.18 -2.48
CA LYS A 60 -10.30 14.20 -3.70
C LYS A 60 -8.93 13.57 -3.48
N ARG A 61 -8.32 13.81 -2.31
CA ARG A 61 -7.04 13.22 -1.93
C ARG A 61 -7.17 11.71 -1.74
N SER A 62 -8.19 11.25 -1.03
CA SER A 62 -8.43 9.81 -0.83
C SER A 62 -8.69 9.10 -2.15
N GLN A 63 -9.46 9.70 -3.06
CA GLN A 63 -9.66 9.18 -4.41
C GLN A 63 -8.34 9.05 -5.19
N ARG A 64 -7.47 10.07 -5.12
CA ARG A 64 -6.15 10.01 -5.76
C ARG A 64 -5.30 8.86 -5.21
N PHE A 65 -5.28 8.67 -3.89
CA PHE A 65 -4.52 7.58 -3.28
C PHE A 65 -5.13 6.21 -3.55
N LYS A 66 -6.46 6.08 -3.54
CA LYS A 66 -7.14 4.86 -3.99
C LYS A 66 -6.66 4.49 -5.40
N ASN A 67 -6.76 5.42 -6.35
CA ASN A 67 -6.36 5.14 -7.73
C ASN A 67 -4.87 4.76 -7.83
N ALA A 68 -4.01 5.35 -6.99
CA ALA A 68 -2.60 4.98 -6.93
C ALA A 68 -2.42 3.53 -6.45
N ILE A 69 -3.11 3.10 -5.39
CA ILE A 69 -3.00 1.73 -4.90
C ILE A 69 -3.66 0.71 -5.84
N ASP A 70 -4.75 1.07 -6.54
CA ASP A 70 -5.33 0.23 -7.60
C ASP A 70 -4.30 -0.08 -8.69
N ASN A 71 -3.58 0.96 -9.15
CA ASN A 71 -2.57 0.79 -10.20
C ASN A 71 -1.39 -0.07 -9.73
N VAL A 72 -0.92 0.15 -8.51
CA VAL A 72 0.18 -0.65 -7.92
C VAL A 72 -0.25 -2.11 -7.78
N HIS A 73 -1.43 -2.36 -7.23
CA HIS A 73 -1.96 -3.72 -7.04
C HIS A 73 -2.18 -4.43 -8.37
N LEU A 74 -2.77 -3.74 -9.35
CA LEU A 74 -2.97 -4.29 -10.70
C LEU A 74 -1.64 -4.65 -11.36
N SER A 75 -0.66 -3.75 -11.32
CA SER A 75 0.68 -3.99 -11.89
C SER A 75 1.37 -5.17 -11.22
N TRP A 76 1.30 -5.27 -9.89
CA TRP A 76 1.81 -6.42 -9.15
C TRP A 76 1.11 -7.72 -9.55
N ARG A 77 -0.23 -7.69 -9.71
CA ARG A 77 -1.00 -8.86 -10.11
C ARG A 77 -0.64 -9.38 -11.50
N GLU A 78 -0.53 -8.49 -12.47
CA GLU A 78 -0.27 -8.82 -13.86
C GLU A 78 1.14 -9.37 -14.09
N GLN A 79 2.11 -8.97 -13.25
CA GLN A 79 3.52 -9.35 -13.39
C GLN A 79 3.95 -10.56 -12.56
N GLY A 80 2.99 -11.37 -12.08
CA GLY A 80 3.28 -12.65 -11.42
C GLY A 80 3.00 -12.68 -9.92
N SER A 81 2.63 -11.56 -9.31
CA SER A 81 2.18 -11.49 -7.90
C SER A 81 3.18 -12.05 -6.89
N VAL A 82 4.47 -11.76 -7.04
CA VAL A 82 5.50 -12.31 -6.14
C VAL A 82 5.42 -11.68 -4.76
N LEU A 83 5.54 -12.51 -3.73
CA LEU A 83 5.47 -12.11 -2.34
C LEU A 83 6.62 -12.71 -1.55
N PHE A 84 7.22 -11.87 -0.72
CA PHE A 84 8.24 -12.25 0.26
C PHE A 84 7.76 -11.89 1.66
N ASP A 85 7.82 -12.84 2.58
CA ASP A 85 7.49 -12.61 3.99
C ASP A 85 8.77 -12.43 4.78
N ILE A 86 9.00 -11.26 5.38
CA ILE A 86 10.26 -11.01 6.11
C ILE A 86 10.45 -11.98 7.28
N ASN A 87 9.36 -12.51 7.84
CA ASN A 87 9.41 -13.42 8.99
C ASN A 87 9.86 -14.83 8.58
N SER A 88 9.79 -15.17 7.29
CA SER A 88 10.33 -16.42 6.75
C SER A 88 11.80 -16.30 6.34
N LEU A 89 12.34 -15.08 6.26
CA LEU A 89 13.74 -14.80 5.90
C LEU A 89 14.72 -14.89 7.09
N ASN A 90 14.30 -15.48 8.21
CA ASN A 90 15.12 -15.61 9.41
C ASN A 90 16.37 -16.48 9.15
N GLY A 91 17.56 -15.89 9.35
CA GLY A 91 18.84 -16.57 9.27
C GLY A 91 19.77 -16.15 8.12
N ALA A 92 19.31 -15.30 7.19
CA ALA A 92 20.19 -14.69 6.21
C ALA A 92 21.02 -13.57 6.88
N ASP A 93 22.34 -13.59 6.68
CA ASP A 93 23.24 -12.57 7.23
C ASP A 93 22.80 -11.17 6.76
N ALA A 94 22.82 -10.21 7.68
CA ALA A 94 22.43 -8.83 7.39
C ALA A 94 23.40 -8.24 6.37
N PHE A 95 22.86 -7.74 5.27
CA PHE A 95 23.61 -7.04 4.24
C PHE A 95 24.10 -5.68 4.75
N ASN A 96 25.36 -5.35 4.45
CA ASN A 96 25.92 -4.02 4.68
C ASN A 96 25.93 -3.22 3.38
N TRP A 97 25.14 -2.14 3.33
CA TRP A 97 25.06 -1.25 2.17
C TRP A 97 26.36 -0.49 1.86
N ASP A 98 27.28 -0.38 2.83
CA ASP A 98 28.59 0.23 2.59
C ASP A 98 29.47 -0.63 1.66
N ASP A 99 29.14 -1.92 1.48
CA ASP A 99 29.99 -2.89 0.77
C ASP A 99 29.48 -3.25 -0.65
N ALA A 100 28.23 -2.93 -1.03
CA ALA A 100 27.71 -3.14 -2.39
C ALA A 100 26.48 -2.26 -2.74
N HIS A 101 26.29 -1.96 -4.02
CA HIS A 101 25.12 -1.22 -4.51
C HIS A 101 23.96 -2.18 -4.82
N LEU A 102 22.69 -1.73 -4.81
CA LEU A 102 21.55 -2.58 -5.23
C LEU A 102 21.73 -3.12 -6.65
N MET A 103 22.41 -2.37 -7.53
CA MET A 103 22.73 -2.79 -8.90
C MET A 103 23.58 -4.07 -8.95
N ASP A 104 24.35 -4.35 -7.91
CA ASP A 104 25.17 -5.57 -7.81
C ASP A 104 24.34 -6.79 -7.39
N PHE A 105 23.12 -6.56 -6.87
CA PHE A 105 22.16 -7.60 -6.53
C PHE A 105 21.12 -7.74 -7.63
N ASN A 106 21.07 -8.93 -8.21
CA ASN A 106 20.02 -9.26 -9.15
C ASN A 106 18.72 -9.49 -8.37
N ILE A 107 17.94 -8.43 -8.14
CA ILE A 107 16.59 -8.57 -7.57
C ILE A 107 15.77 -9.36 -8.61
N PRO A 108 15.34 -10.60 -8.30
CA PRO A 108 14.87 -11.51 -9.34
C PRO A 108 13.61 -11.01 -10.05
N GLU A 109 12.82 -10.18 -9.36
CA GLU A 109 11.50 -9.76 -9.80
C GLU A 109 11.39 -8.23 -9.81
N GLN A 110 10.91 -7.70 -10.93
CA GLN A 110 10.75 -6.25 -11.10
C GLN A 110 9.59 -5.69 -10.26
N HIS A 111 8.65 -6.55 -9.85
CA HIS A 111 7.45 -6.21 -9.09
C HIS A 111 7.18 -7.26 -8.03
N PHE A 112 7.24 -6.88 -6.76
CA PHE A 112 6.99 -7.80 -5.65
C PHE A 112 6.39 -7.09 -4.45
N TYR A 113 5.80 -7.87 -3.55
CA TYR A 113 5.32 -7.40 -2.27
C TYR A 113 6.21 -7.94 -1.15
N LEU A 114 6.72 -7.06 -0.31
CA LEU A 114 7.40 -7.43 0.92
C LEU A 114 6.40 -7.32 2.07
N HIS A 115 5.99 -8.47 2.61
CA HIS A 115 5.09 -8.58 3.74
C HIS A 115 5.86 -8.46 5.05
N PHE A 116 5.45 -7.50 5.89
CA PHE A 116 5.96 -7.34 7.24
C PHE A 116 5.12 -8.13 8.25
N GLY A 117 3.79 -8.01 8.13
CA GLY A 117 2.82 -8.65 9.01
C GLY A 117 2.76 -8.04 10.41
N GLU A 118 1.76 -8.46 11.20
CA GLU A 118 1.58 -7.94 12.57
C GLU A 118 2.78 -8.26 13.48
N GLU A 119 3.47 -9.36 13.19
CA GLU A 119 4.61 -9.89 13.95
C GLU A 119 5.82 -8.95 13.93
N SER A 120 5.94 -8.09 12.92
CA SER A 120 7.06 -7.16 12.70
C SER A 120 7.09 -5.94 13.65
N ASP A 121 6.15 -5.88 14.60
CA ASP A 121 5.99 -4.79 15.57
C ASP A 121 5.78 -3.39 14.93
N PHE A 122 5.59 -3.25 13.61
CA PHE A 122 5.42 -1.95 12.93
C PHE A 122 4.02 -1.32 13.15
N LYS A 123 3.55 -1.32 14.40
CA LYS A 123 2.31 -0.68 14.86
C LYS A 123 2.48 0.83 14.89
N LEU A 124 1.49 1.57 14.39
CA LEU A 124 1.49 3.03 14.45
C LEU A 124 1.41 3.48 15.90
N LYS A 125 2.31 4.39 16.30
CA LYS A 125 2.40 4.87 17.68
C LYS A 125 1.10 5.51 18.17
N HIS A 126 0.44 6.25 17.28
CA HIS A 126 -0.77 6.99 17.64
C HIS A 126 -2.07 6.19 17.47
N LYS A 127 -2.01 5.04 16.77
CA LYS A 127 -3.14 4.14 16.56
C LYS A 127 -2.65 2.68 16.55
N PRO A 128 -2.42 2.05 17.72
CA PRO A 128 -1.78 0.74 17.81
C PRO A 128 -2.55 -0.43 17.17
N SER A 129 -3.84 -0.24 16.87
CA SER A 129 -4.65 -1.19 16.09
C SER A 129 -4.27 -1.20 14.60
N ILE A 130 -3.47 -0.23 14.16
CA ILE A 130 -2.98 -0.10 12.80
C ILE A 130 -1.49 -0.44 12.80
N PHE A 131 -1.05 -1.22 11.83
CA PHE A 131 0.35 -1.49 11.55
C PHE A 131 0.64 -1.41 10.06
N LEU A 132 1.90 -1.15 9.72
CA LEU A 132 2.39 -1.28 8.35
C LEU A 132 2.43 -2.76 7.99
N ASP A 133 1.57 -3.17 7.06
CA ASP A 133 1.40 -4.59 6.67
C ASP A 133 2.51 -5.03 5.72
N GLY A 134 2.99 -4.10 4.89
CA GLY A 134 4.04 -4.36 3.93
C GLY A 134 4.21 -3.22 2.94
N VAL A 135 4.98 -3.51 1.90
CA VAL A 135 5.34 -2.54 0.86
C VAL A 135 5.36 -3.23 -0.50
N TYR A 136 4.76 -2.56 -1.48
CA TYR A 136 4.92 -2.93 -2.89
C TYR A 136 6.18 -2.29 -3.45
N PHE A 137 6.95 -3.09 -4.16
CA PHE A 137 8.07 -2.66 -4.98
C PHE A 137 7.68 -2.73 -6.45
N THR A 138 8.03 -1.70 -7.19
CA THR A 138 7.82 -1.62 -8.63
C THR A 138 9.03 -0.95 -9.25
N THR A 139 9.72 -1.66 -10.14
CA THR A 139 10.82 -1.09 -10.91
C THR A 139 10.25 -0.11 -11.92
N VAL A 140 10.59 1.16 -11.79
CA VAL A 140 10.13 2.20 -12.71
C VAL A 140 11.22 3.23 -12.99
N PRO A 141 11.49 3.55 -14.27
CA PRO A 141 12.42 4.61 -14.61
C PRO A 141 11.82 5.98 -14.24
N ARG A 142 12.64 6.86 -13.69
CA ARG A 142 12.28 8.26 -13.41
C ARG A 142 13.47 9.17 -13.67
N GLU A 143 13.24 10.23 -14.43
CA GLU A 143 14.27 11.24 -14.75
C GLU A 143 15.56 10.63 -15.34
N GLY A 144 15.41 9.57 -16.14
CA GLY A 144 16.54 8.88 -16.80
C GLY A 144 17.32 7.92 -15.90
N ARG A 145 16.82 7.61 -14.70
CA ARG A 145 17.41 6.62 -13.79
C ARG A 145 16.41 5.52 -13.48
N ASP A 146 16.91 4.29 -13.37
CA ASP A 146 16.10 3.16 -12.91
C ASP A 146 16.04 3.16 -11.38
N GLY A 147 14.92 2.69 -10.84
CA GLY A 147 14.68 2.76 -9.42
C GLY A 147 13.42 2.03 -8.99
N PHE A 148 13.23 1.96 -7.68
CA PHE A 148 12.01 1.44 -7.08
C PHE A 148 11.02 2.56 -6.80
N SER A 149 9.81 2.41 -7.32
CA SER A 149 8.62 2.99 -6.72
C SER A 149 8.17 2.08 -5.58
N LEU A 150 8.07 2.67 -4.38
CA LEU A 150 7.65 2.01 -3.15
C LEU A 150 6.24 2.47 -2.79
N ALA A 151 5.37 1.54 -2.40
CA ALA A 151 4.06 1.87 -1.82
C ALA A 151 3.84 1.06 -0.53
N PHE A 152 4.00 1.73 0.61
CA PHE A 152 3.74 1.23 1.95
C PHE A 152 2.25 1.23 2.23
N VAL A 153 1.75 0.11 2.74
CA VAL A 153 0.32 -0.11 3.03
C VAL A 153 0.13 -0.60 4.46
N THR A 154 -1.04 -0.33 5.02
CA THR A 154 -1.41 -0.77 6.38
C THR A 154 -2.35 -1.96 6.39
N ASN A 155 -2.44 -2.61 7.55
CA ASN A 155 -3.43 -3.63 7.84
C ASN A 155 -4.88 -3.11 7.81
N GLU A 156 -5.07 -1.80 8.05
CA GLU A 156 -6.38 -1.16 8.01
C GLU A 156 -6.81 -0.98 6.56
N THR A 157 -7.34 -2.07 6.06
CA THR A 157 -8.22 -2.07 4.91
C THR A 157 -9.50 -2.76 5.40
N GLY A 158 -10.68 -2.42 4.88
CA GLY A 158 -12.00 -2.65 5.51
C GLY A 158 -12.44 -4.12 5.64
N TRP A 159 -11.69 -4.93 6.39
CA TRP A 159 -11.77 -6.40 6.39
C TRP A 159 -12.63 -7.01 7.48
N GLU A 160 -12.74 -6.34 8.62
CA GLU A 160 -13.65 -6.80 9.66
C GLU A 160 -15.03 -6.27 9.29
N GLU A 161 -16.00 -7.19 9.22
CA GLU A 161 -17.42 -6.94 8.99
C GLU A 161 -17.91 -5.74 9.80
N TRP A 162 -17.76 -4.55 9.25
CA TRP A 162 -18.32 -3.32 9.80
C TRP A 162 -19.42 -2.94 8.82
N PRO A 163 -20.63 -3.51 8.97
CA PRO A 163 -21.68 -3.47 7.95
C PRO A 163 -22.16 -2.06 7.56
N ASP A 164 -21.66 -0.98 8.17
CA ASP A 164 -22.21 0.36 8.04
C ASP A 164 -21.18 1.46 7.72
N ARG A 165 -20.00 1.12 7.21
CA ARG A 165 -19.05 2.16 6.77
C ARG A 165 -19.62 2.98 5.63
N THR A 166 -19.42 4.29 5.75
CA THR A 166 -19.76 5.26 4.72
C THR A 166 -18.80 5.13 3.53
N TYR A 167 -19.22 5.58 2.35
CA TYR A 167 -18.37 5.55 1.17
C TYR A 167 -17.04 6.30 1.37
N GLY A 168 -17.07 7.43 2.08
CA GLY A 168 -15.88 8.20 2.43
C GLY A 168 -14.92 7.41 3.32
N GLU A 169 -15.42 6.68 4.32
CA GLU A 169 -14.58 5.87 5.21
C GLU A 169 -13.89 4.73 4.46
N GLU A 170 -14.59 4.05 3.54
CA GLU A 170 -14.00 3.00 2.70
C GLU A 170 -12.89 3.56 1.79
N MET A 171 -13.13 4.73 1.19
CA MET A 171 -12.14 5.42 0.37
C MET A 171 -10.95 5.93 1.21
N ALA A 172 -11.18 6.35 2.46
CA ALA A 172 -10.13 6.76 3.38
C ALA A 172 -9.25 5.57 3.79
N ALA A 173 -9.86 4.42 4.07
CA ALA A 173 -9.15 3.19 4.41
C ALA A 173 -8.29 2.71 3.24
N ALA A 174 -8.85 2.67 2.02
CA ALA A 174 -8.08 2.30 0.83
C ALA A 174 -6.96 3.27 0.47
N GLY A 175 -7.14 4.54 0.76
CA GLY A 175 -6.14 5.58 0.52
C GLY A 175 -5.03 5.65 1.59
N ARG A 176 -5.05 4.79 2.62
CA ARG A 176 -4.07 4.82 3.72
C ARG A 176 -2.77 4.15 3.31
N MET A 177 -2.03 4.87 2.48
CA MET A 177 -0.72 4.45 1.97
C MET A 177 0.29 5.59 2.06
N ALA A 178 1.57 5.21 2.05
CA ALA A 178 2.67 6.12 1.79
C ALA A 178 3.45 5.61 0.58
N ALA A 179 3.98 6.51 -0.23
CA ALA A 179 4.72 6.19 -1.43
C ALA A 179 6.02 6.99 -1.51
N ALA A 180 7.00 6.40 -2.17
CA ALA A 180 8.27 7.04 -2.47
C ALA A 180 8.90 6.45 -3.73
N TRP A 181 9.94 7.10 -4.21
CA TRP A 181 10.76 6.58 -5.29
C TRP A 181 12.23 6.70 -4.91
N VAL A 182 13.00 5.65 -5.14
CA VAL A 182 14.44 5.58 -4.86
C VAL A 182 15.18 5.03 -6.06
N ALA A 183 16.27 5.69 -6.46
CA ALA A 183 17.14 5.23 -7.55
C ALA A 183 17.95 4.01 -7.08
N PHE A 184 18.27 3.07 -7.98
CA PHE A 184 19.05 1.88 -7.60
C PHE A 184 20.46 2.19 -7.11
N GLU A 185 21.01 3.34 -7.45
CA GLU A 185 22.35 3.77 -7.06
C GLU A 185 22.38 4.44 -5.67
N GLU A 186 21.23 4.63 -5.02
CA GLU A 186 21.10 5.35 -3.75
C GLU A 186 20.59 4.40 -2.64
N PRO A 187 21.11 4.50 -1.39
CA PRO A 187 20.57 3.73 -0.27
C PRO A 187 19.10 4.06 0.00
N ILE A 188 18.26 3.05 0.25
CA ILE A 188 16.81 3.25 0.42
C ILE A 188 16.56 4.08 1.67
N SER A 189 17.13 3.70 2.81
CA SER A 189 16.90 4.40 4.08
C SER A 189 17.29 5.88 3.99
N LYS A 190 18.48 6.17 3.45
CA LYS A 190 19.00 7.53 3.28
C LYS A 190 18.11 8.36 2.34
N THR A 191 17.76 7.81 1.18
CA THR A 191 16.94 8.52 0.18
C THR A 191 15.57 8.85 0.74
N LEU A 192 14.92 7.91 1.43
CA LEU A 192 13.62 8.12 2.04
C LEU A 192 13.66 9.14 3.19
N ARG A 193 14.77 9.24 3.92
CA ARG A 193 14.98 10.27 4.95
C ARG A 193 15.17 11.67 4.36
N GLU A 194 15.98 11.77 3.30
CA GLU A 194 16.33 13.06 2.69
C GLU A 194 15.22 13.63 1.80
N ARG A 195 14.58 12.76 0.99
CA ARG A 195 13.53 13.16 0.03
C ARG A 195 12.11 12.99 0.58
N GLY A 196 11.96 12.23 1.66
CA GLY A 196 10.70 11.97 2.32
C GLY A 196 9.81 10.94 1.61
N VAL A 197 8.66 10.70 2.23
CA VAL A 197 7.57 9.87 1.71
C VAL A 197 6.33 10.75 1.52
N VAL A 198 5.54 10.48 0.49
CA VAL A 198 4.29 11.19 0.20
C VAL A 198 3.12 10.25 0.42
N GLY A 199 2.07 10.68 1.11
CA GLY A 199 0.99 9.75 1.44
C GLY A 199 -0.02 10.30 2.43
N ASP A 200 -0.69 9.39 3.13
CA ASP A 200 -1.53 9.70 4.29
C ASP A 200 -0.71 10.43 5.37
N PRO A 201 -1.12 11.63 5.84
CA PRO A 201 -0.44 12.37 6.90
C PRO A 201 -0.22 11.55 8.18
N THR A 202 -1.17 10.68 8.51
CA THR A 202 -1.14 9.81 9.68
C THR A 202 0.00 8.82 9.59
N LEU A 203 0.32 8.33 8.38
CA LEU A 203 1.45 7.42 8.17
C LEU A 203 2.77 8.17 8.13
N ILE A 204 2.86 9.22 7.32
CA ILE A 204 4.15 9.92 7.09
C ILE A 204 4.66 10.64 8.34
N SER A 205 3.79 11.02 9.27
CA SER A 205 4.17 11.68 10.53
C SER A 205 4.37 10.69 11.68
N ASP A 206 4.02 9.41 11.50
CA ASP A 206 4.17 8.43 12.56
C ASP A 206 5.65 7.99 12.69
N PRO A 207 6.24 8.00 13.90
CA PRO A 207 7.62 7.57 14.11
C PRO A 207 7.90 6.14 13.63
N THR A 208 6.89 5.27 13.62
CA THR A 208 7.02 3.90 13.10
C THR A 208 7.42 3.87 11.63
N MET A 209 7.00 4.88 10.84
CA MET A 209 7.40 4.99 9.44
C MET A 209 8.91 5.19 9.30
N LEU A 210 9.52 6.01 10.16
CA LEU A 210 10.97 6.20 10.17
C LEU A 210 11.72 4.93 10.57
N ARG A 211 11.17 4.15 11.52
CA ARG A 211 11.74 2.87 11.91
C ARG A 211 11.73 1.87 10.75
N VAL A 212 10.60 1.75 10.04
CA VAL A 212 10.53 0.91 8.83
C VAL A 212 11.55 1.36 7.79
N VAL A 213 11.66 2.67 7.54
CA VAL A 213 12.65 3.25 6.62
C VAL A 213 14.08 2.84 6.96
N ASP A 214 14.46 2.85 8.24
CA ASP A 214 15.79 2.42 8.69
C ASP A 214 16.05 0.93 8.45
N GLU A 215 15.01 0.11 8.57
CA GLU A 215 15.11 -1.33 8.41
C GLU A 215 15.03 -1.78 6.94
N MET A 216 14.56 -0.92 6.02
CA MET A 216 14.36 -1.25 4.60
C MET A 216 15.61 -1.82 3.92
N ASP A 217 16.74 -1.18 4.14
CA ASP A 217 18.02 -1.56 3.56
C ASP A 217 18.45 -2.97 4.00
N THR A 218 18.23 -3.28 5.28
CA THR A 218 18.50 -4.61 5.84
C THR A 218 17.52 -5.65 5.31
N MET A 219 16.23 -5.33 5.23
CA MET A 219 15.20 -6.25 4.75
C MET A 219 15.42 -6.62 3.28
N ILE A 220 15.75 -5.65 2.43
CA ILE A 220 16.05 -5.90 1.01
C ILE A 220 17.35 -6.67 0.84
N GLY A 221 18.36 -6.37 1.64
CA GLY A 221 19.60 -7.13 1.64
C GLY A 221 19.40 -8.60 2.01
N ARG A 222 18.59 -8.89 3.04
CA ARG A 222 18.22 -10.27 3.43
C ARG A 222 17.46 -10.98 2.31
N LEU A 223 16.54 -10.28 1.65
CA LEU A 223 15.81 -10.83 0.51
C LEU A 223 16.79 -11.20 -0.63
N CYS A 224 17.69 -10.29 -0.98
CA CYS A 224 18.70 -10.55 -2.01
C CYS A 224 19.58 -11.75 -1.64
N ALA A 225 20.07 -11.83 -0.40
CA ALA A 225 20.89 -12.93 0.08
C ALA A 225 20.14 -14.28 0.03
N ALA A 226 18.89 -14.31 0.50
CA ALA A 226 18.05 -15.51 0.47
C ALA A 226 17.81 -16.01 -0.96
N GLU A 227 17.54 -15.11 -1.91
CA GLU A 227 17.35 -15.45 -3.33
C GLU A 227 18.65 -15.91 -4.00
N HIS A 228 19.79 -15.32 -3.66
CA HIS A 228 21.09 -15.80 -4.14
C HIS A 228 21.34 -17.23 -3.63
N GLU A 229 21.10 -17.52 -2.35
CA GLU A 229 21.17 -18.88 -1.83
C GLU A 229 20.23 -19.85 -2.54
N MET A 230 19.00 -19.44 -2.87
CA MET A 230 18.05 -20.27 -3.63
C MET A 230 18.54 -20.53 -5.06
N THR A 231 19.16 -19.53 -5.70
CA THR A 231 19.76 -19.66 -7.03
C THR A 231 20.98 -20.60 -7.01
N PHE A 232 21.84 -20.49 -5.99
CA PHE A 232 22.99 -21.40 -5.81
C PHE A 232 22.57 -22.83 -5.48
N ARG A 233 21.52 -23.04 -4.68
CA ARG A 233 21.00 -24.39 -4.36
C ARG A 233 20.36 -25.07 -5.56
N ASN A 234 19.70 -24.32 -6.45
CA ASN A 234 19.09 -24.86 -7.68
C ASN A 234 20.10 -25.08 -8.83
N ALA A 235 21.29 -24.47 -8.76
CA ALA A 235 22.37 -24.74 -9.72
C ALA A 235 23.14 -26.05 -9.44
N GLY A 236 22.86 -26.70 -8.30
CA GLY A 236 23.58 -27.89 -7.82
C GLY A 236 22.77 -29.17 -7.83
N THR A 237 22.17 -29.59 -8.96
CA THR A 237 22.05 -31.01 -9.37
C THR A 237 21.36 -31.13 -10.73
N ARG A 238 22.17 -31.13 -11.79
CA ARG A 238 21.87 -31.92 -12.98
C ARG A 238 23.01 -32.92 -13.13
N HIS A 239 22.73 -34.16 -12.73
CA HIS A 239 23.46 -35.33 -13.24
C HIS A 239 22.69 -35.87 -14.44
#